data_AF-A0A357V750-F1
#
_entry.id   AF-A0A357V750-F1
#
_cell.length_a   1.000
_cell.length_b   1.000
_cell.length_c   1.000
_cell.angle_alpha   90.00
_cell.angle_beta   90.00
_cell.angle_gamma   90.00
#
_symmetry.space_group_name_H-M   'P 1'
#
loop_
_entity.id
_entity.type
_entity.pdbx_description
1 polymer ?
#
loop_
_entity_poly.entity_id
_entity_poly.type
_entity_poly.pdbx_seq_one_letter_code
_entity_poly.pdbx_strand_id
1 'polypeptide(L)'
;MTISAGKGAPCRLRPSRPTLWRTKPQRGKVASPFQENRPVPKPQPKPRPYASELSRFDWDDIALFLALVRHRSLSHAARSLSLTHSTVGRRIKTLEAALGAKLFERTPGGFLLTDRGEDLLREAEGIEAHVAQIAATFSGETAEVRGTIRVATMEALGSLYLAPRMLGLY
;
A
#
# COMPACT_ATOMS: atom_id res chain seq x y z
N MET A 1 -93.40 -52.66 5.01
CA MET A 1 -94.42 -51.61 5.27
C MET A 1 -93.69 -50.30 5.45
N THR A 2 -93.82 -49.39 4.47
CA THR A 2 -94.29 -48.00 4.60
C THR A 2 -94.15 -47.36 6.01
N ILE A 3 -93.75 -46.10 6.25
CA ILE A 3 -94.13 -44.81 5.64
C ILE A 3 -93.19 -43.70 6.20
N SER A 4 -92.96 -42.61 5.42
CA SER A 4 -93.06 -41.16 5.80
C SER A 4 -92.30 -40.59 7.02
N ALA A 5 -91.86 -39.34 7.09
CA ALA A 5 -91.60 -38.22 6.18
C ALA A 5 -91.04 -37.07 7.05
N GLY A 6 -90.34 -36.13 6.41
CA GLY A 6 -90.52 -34.70 6.66
C GLY A 6 -89.81 -34.07 7.86
N LYS A 7 -88.84 -33.19 7.58
CA LYS A 7 -89.01 -31.74 7.39
C LYS A 7 -87.69 -30.99 7.67
N GLY A 8 -87.37 -30.03 6.80
CA GLY A 8 -86.75 -28.77 7.22
C GLY A 8 -85.31 -28.49 6.79
N ALA A 9 -85.18 -27.80 5.65
CA ALA A 9 -84.52 -26.48 5.50
C ALA A 9 -83.64 -26.35 4.23
N PRO A 10 -83.61 -25.16 3.60
CA PRO A 10 -83.23 -24.99 2.19
C PRO A 10 -81.82 -24.43 1.94
N CYS A 11 -81.43 -24.51 0.66
CA CYS A 11 -80.24 -23.99 0.00
C CYS A 11 -79.73 -22.61 0.48
N ARG A 12 -78.40 -22.45 0.50
CA ARG A 12 -77.80 -21.20 0.01
C ARG A 12 -76.52 -21.48 -0.77
N LEU A 13 -76.64 -21.23 -2.08
CA LEU A 13 -75.59 -21.25 -3.10
C LEU A 13 -74.42 -20.35 -2.69
N ARG A 14 -73.20 -20.88 -2.86
CA ARG A 14 -71.93 -20.19 -2.63
C ARG A 14 -71.57 -19.40 -3.90
N PRO A 15 -71.52 -18.06 -3.90
CA PRO A 15 -71.09 -17.32 -5.07
C PRO A 15 -69.58 -17.40 -5.25
N SER A 16 -69.18 -17.57 -6.51
CA SER A 16 -67.83 -17.50 -7.07
C SER A 16 -67.11 -16.20 -6.69
N ARG A 17 -65.87 -16.30 -6.22
CA ARG A 17 -64.98 -15.17 -5.90
C ARG A 17 -64.68 -14.34 -7.15
N PRO A 18 -64.93 -13.02 -7.16
CA PRO A 18 -64.41 -12.14 -8.18
C PRO A 18 -62.97 -11.70 -7.87
N THR A 19 -62.20 -11.63 -8.94
CA THR A 19 -60.85 -11.07 -9.07
C THR A 19 -60.78 -9.59 -8.68
N LEU A 20 -59.99 -9.26 -7.66
CA LEU A 20 -59.47 -7.90 -7.45
C LEU A 20 -58.04 -7.98 -6.87
N TRP A 21 -57.08 -7.99 -7.79
CA TRP A 21 -55.71 -7.55 -7.57
C TRP A 21 -55.64 -6.07 -8.00
N ARG A 22 -54.86 -5.24 -7.28
CA ARG A 22 -54.75 -3.76 -7.30
C ARG A 22 -55.66 -3.11 -6.25
N THR A 23 -55.17 -2.61 -5.14
CA THR A 23 -54.07 -1.64 -5.01
C THR A 23 -53.30 -1.83 -3.70
N LYS A 24 -51.96 -1.76 -3.75
CA LYS A 24 -51.12 -1.59 -2.55
C LYS A 24 -51.12 -0.12 -2.15
N PRO A 25 -51.04 0.21 -0.84
CA PRO A 25 -50.98 1.59 -0.38
C PRO A 25 -49.68 2.26 -0.83
N GLN A 26 -49.80 3.49 -1.34
CA GLN A 26 -48.70 4.36 -1.76
C GLN A 26 -47.87 4.75 -0.53
N ARG A 27 -46.77 4.04 -0.29
CA ARG A 27 -45.72 4.50 0.62
C ARG A 27 -44.98 5.62 -0.11
N GLY A 28 -45.23 6.86 0.30
CA GLY A 28 -44.59 8.05 -0.24
C GLY A 28 -43.08 7.85 -0.33
N LYS A 29 -42.55 7.94 -1.54
CA LYS A 29 -41.12 7.97 -1.79
C LYS A 29 -40.60 9.29 -1.23
N VAL A 30 -39.97 9.27 -0.06
CA VAL A 30 -38.94 10.28 0.24
C VAL A 30 -37.88 10.12 -0.84
N ALA A 31 -37.85 11.07 -1.78
CA ALA A 31 -36.77 11.19 -2.73
C ALA A 31 -35.50 11.47 -1.91
N SER A 32 -34.62 10.47 -1.79
CA SER A 32 -33.26 10.73 -1.31
C SER A 32 -32.62 11.73 -2.28
N PRO A 33 -32.15 12.91 -1.84
CA PRO A 33 -31.45 13.84 -2.72
C PRO A 33 -30.07 13.32 -3.13
N PHE A 34 -29.58 12.27 -2.45
CA PHE A 34 -28.28 11.69 -2.66
C PHE A 34 -28.37 10.54 -3.67
N GLN A 35 -28.23 10.89 -4.95
CA GLN A 35 -28.01 9.93 -6.03
C GLN A 35 -26.69 9.19 -5.76
N GLU A 36 -26.78 8.02 -5.13
CA GLU A 36 -25.70 7.07 -4.83
C GLU A 36 -24.96 6.57 -6.10
N ASN A 37 -25.51 6.82 -7.30
CA ASN A 37 -24.92 6.41 -8.57
C ASN A 37 -24.03 7.50 -9.20
N ARG A 38 -23.17 8.16 -8.43
CA ARG A 38 -22.08 8.93 -9.03
C ARG A 38 -20.98 7.93 -9.45
N PRO A 39 -20.60 7.83 -10.74
CA PRO A 39 -19.46 7.00 -11.11
C PRO A 39 -18.25 7.50 -10.32
N VAL A 40 -17.64 6.61 -9.51
CA VAL A 40 -16.35 6.90 -8.88
C VAL A 40 -15.41 7.28 -10.02
N PRO A 41 -14.80 8.47 -10.02
CA PRO A 41 -13.79 8.79 -11.01
C PRO A 41 -12.72 7.70 -10.88
N LYS A 42 -12.47 6.95 -11.97
CA LYS A 42 -11.38 5.97 -11.99
C LYS A 42 -10.16 6.65 -11.38
N PRO A 43 -9.50 6.06 -10.37
CA PRO A 43 -8.38 6.70 -9.71
C PRO A 43 -7.42 7.14 -10.81
N GLN A 44 -7.21 8.45 -10.91
CA GLN A 44 -6.30 8.98 -11.91
C GLN A 44 -4.94 8.30 -11.63
N PRO A 45 -4.26 7.73 -12.64
CA PRO A 45 -2.90 7.30 -12.44
C PRO A 45 -2.13 8.54 -11.99
N LYS A 46 -1.57 8.49 -10.77
CA LYS A 46 -0.82 9.59 -10.18
C LYS A 46 0.11 10.19 -11.24
N PRO A 47 0.08 11.51 -11.47
CA PRO A 47 1.01 12.12 -12.41
C PRO A 47 2.41 11.74 -11.92
N ARG A 48 3.27 11.25 -12.81
CA ARG A 48 4.70 11.19 -12.56
C ARG A 48 5.36 12.37 -13.28
N PRO A 49 5.50 13.55 -12.68
CA PRO A 49 6.37 14.55 -13.27
C PRO A 49 7.60 14.82 -12.38
N TYR A 50 8.72 15.11 -13.07
CA TYR A 50 9.77 16.09 -12.77
C TYR A 50 11.24 15.67 -12.47
N ALA A 51 11.60 14.44 -12.07
CA ALA A 51 13.00 14.17 -11.66
C ALA A 51 13.93 13.52 -12.71
N SER A 52 13.41 13.03 -13.86
CA SER A 52 14.14 12.05 -14.68
C SER A 52 14.83 12.59 -15.93
N GLU A 53 14.80 13.89 -16.24
CA GLU A 53 15.39 14.36 -17.52
C GLU A 53 16.93 14.42 -17.51
N LEU A 54 17.58 14.27 -16.36
CA LEU A 54 19.05 14.25 -16.24
C LEU A 54 19.64 12.86 -15.91
N SER A 55 18.83 11.87 -15.57
CA SER A 55 19.31 10.53 -15.17
C SER A 55 18.79 9.45 -16.11
N ARG A 56 19.68 8.56 -16.57
CA ARG A 56 19.34 7.39 -17.38
C ARG A 56 18.51 6.33 -16.63
N PHE A 57 18.29 6.50 -15.32
CA PHE A 57 17.53 5.59 -14.46
C PHE A 57 16.61 6.36 -13.50
N ASP A 58 15.55 5.70 -13.04
CA ASP A 58 14.58 6.27 -12.09
C ASP A 58 15.06 6.06 -10.65
N TRP A 59 14.91 7.06 -9.78
CA TRP A 59 15.25 6.95 -8.35
C TRP A 59 14.41 5.89 -7.64
N ASP A 60 13.18 5.68 -8.10
CA ASP A 60 12.34 4.59 -7.60
C ASP A 60 12.95 3.20 -7.88
N ASP A 61 13.85 3.07 -8.88
CA ASP A 61 14.55 1.82 -9.17
C ASP A 61 15.65 1.52 -8.12
N ILE A 62 16.28 2.56 -7.56
CA ILE A 62 17.25 2.41 -6.45
C ILE A 62 16.54 1.93 -5.18
N ALA A 63 15.40 2.52 -4.84
CA ALA A 63 14.61 2.07 -3.69
C ALA A 63 14.17 0.60 -3.84
N LEU A 64 13.83 0.20 -5.07
CA LEU A 64 13.49 -1.18 -5.40
C LEU A 64 14.71 -2.12 -5.27
N PHE A 65 15.88 -1.68 -5.72
CA PHE A 65 17.14 -2.39 -5.54
C PHE A 65 17.43 -2.63 -4.05
N LEU A 66 17.39 -1.59 -3.21
CA LEU A 66 17.62 -1.68 -1.76
C LEU A 66 16.65 -2.67 -1.08
N ALA A 67 15.37 -2.62 -1.43
CA ALA A 67 14.38 -3.58 -0.92
C ALA A 67 14.72 -5.02 -1.31
N LEU A 68 15.24 -5.25 -2.52
CA LEU A 68 15.62 -6.58 -2.98
C LEU A 68 16.86 -7.10 -2.25
N VAL A 69 17.86 -6.25 -2.04
CA VAL A 69 19.07 -6.59 -1.26
C VAL A 69 18.69 -7.01 0.17
N ARG A 70 17.80 -6.24 0.82
CA ARG A 70 17.33 -6.53 2.20
C ARG A 70 16.60 -7.85 2.31
N HIS A 71 15.76 -8.19 1.34
CA HIS A 71 14.93 -9.39 1.40
C HIS A 71 15.54 -10.62 0.72
N ARG A 72 16.57 -10.45 -0.13
CA ARG A 72 17.20 -11.49 -0.98
C ARG A 72 16.21 -12.33 -1.82
N SER A 73 14.99 -11.82 -1.99
CA SER A 73 13.88 -12.53 -2.62
C SER A 73 13.00 -11.53 -3.38
N LEU A 74 12.84 -11.79 -4.68
CA LEU A 74 11.98 -10.96 -5.55
C LEU A 74 10.52 -10.91 -5.05
N SER A 75 10.00 -12.03 -4.53
CA SER A 75 8.62 -12.09 -4.04
C SER A 75 8.41 -11.28 -2.76
N HIS A 76 9.39 -11.26 -1.86
CA HIS A 76 9.31 -10.46 -0.63
C HIS A 76 9.49 -8.97 -0.93
N ALA A 77 10.44 -8.60 -1.80
CA ALA A 77 10.62 -7.23 -2.24
C ALA A 77 9.36 -6.69 -2.95
N ALA A 78 8.74 -7.49 -3.82
CA ALA A 78 7.49 -7.14 -4.49
C ALA A 78 6.36 -6.87 -3.49
N ARG A 79 6.21 -7.70 -2.45
CA ARG A 79 5.21 -7.50 -1.39
C ARG A 79 5.48 -6.25 -0.56
N SER A 80 6.73 -6.00 -0.18
CA SER A 80 7.13 -4.82 0.59
C SER A 80 6.75 -3.52 -0.14
N LEU A 81 6.97 -3.48 -1.46
CA LEU A 81 6.69 -2.32 -2.30
C LEU A 81 5.27 -2.30 -2.90
N SER A 82 4.42 -3.29 -2.57
CA SER A 82 3.09 -3.46 -3.17
C SER A 82 3.11 -3.50 -4.72
N LEU A 83 4.15 -4.10 -5.30
CA LEU A 83 4.34 -4.25 -6.74
C LEU A 83 4.17 -5.71 -7.20
N THR A 84 3.88 -5.90 -8.48
CA THR A 84 3.84 -7.24 -9.10
C THR A 84 5.26 -7.76 -9.36
N HIS A 85 5.49 -9.06 -9.17
CA HIS A 85 6.77 -9.73 -9.43
C HIS A 85 7.34 -9.45 -10.83
N SER A 86 6.48 -9.39 -11.85
CA SER A 86 6.86 -9.06 -13.23
C SER A 86 7.38 -7.63 -13.38
N THR A 87 6.78 -6.67 -12.67
CA THR A 87 7.21 -5.27 -12.65
C THR A 87 8.58 -5.13 -12.01
N VAL A 88 8.80 -5.78 -10.87
CA VAL A 88 10.09 -5.76 -10.15
C VAL A 88 11.22 -6.27 -11.04
N GLY A 89 11.04 -7.44 -11.66
CA GLY A 89 12.04 -8.00 -12.57
C GLY A 89 12.31 -7.13 -13.80
N ARG A 90 11.28 -6.46 -14.35
CA ARG A 90 11.46 -5.53 -15.49
C ARG A 90 12.25 -4.29 -15.08
N ARG A 91 11.93 -3.69 -13.94
CA ARG A 91 12.59 -2.48 -13.43
C ARG A 91 14.06 -2.71 -13.12
N ILE A 92 14.40 -3.84 -12.51
CA ILE A 92 15.82 -4.22 -12.26
C ILE A 92 16.58 -4.36 -13.56
N LYS A 93 16.00 -5.02 -14.57
CA LYS A 93 16.65 -5.15 -15.89
C LYS A 93 16.88 -3.79 -16.55
N THR A 94 15.92 -2.86 -16.41
CA THR A 94 16.10 -1.49 -16.90
C THR A 94 17.23 -0.77 -16.17
N LEU A 95 17.33 -0.94 -14.85
CA LEU A 95 18.41 -0.39 -14.02
C LEU A 95 19.78 -0.96 -14.42
N GLU A 96 19.88 -2.29 -14.57
CA GLU A 96 21.10 -2.97 -15.04
C GLU A 96 21.50 -2.49 -16.45
N ALA A 97 20.53 -2.29 -17.34
CA ALA A 97 20.77 -1.77 -18.68
C ALA A 97 21.22 -0.30 -18.68
N ALA A 98 20.66 0.53 -17.80
CA ALA A 98 21.03 1.94 -17.66
C ALA A 98 22.45 2.12 -17.09
N LEU A 99 22.85 1.24 -16.15
CA LEU A 99 24.18 1.22 -15.53
C LEU A 99 25.21 0.43 -16.34
N GLY A 100 24.77 -0.38 -17.30
CA GLY A 100 25.64 -1.21 -18.15
C GLY A 100 26.32 -2.37 -17.39
N ALA A 101 25.79 -2.76 -16.23
CA ALA A 101 26.37 -3.80 -15.38
C ALA A 101 25.27 -4.71 -14.80
N LYS A 102 25.60 -6.00 -14.64
CA LYS A 102 24.76 -6.91 -13.88
C LYS A 102 24.94 -6.65 -12.39
N LEU A 103 23.84 -6.45 -11.68
CA LEU A 103 23.85 -6.18 -10.24
C LEU A 103 23.52 -7.43 -9.43
N PHE A 104 22.79 -8.37 -10.04
CA PHE A 104 22.38 -9.61 -9.39
C PHE A 104 22.74 -10.87 -10.17
N GLU A 105 23.08 -11.90 -9.44
CA GLU A 105 23.26 -13.27 -9.94
C GLU A 105 22.21 -14.22 -9.38
N ARG A 106 21.71 -15.08 -10.26
CA ARG A 106 20.74 -16.12 -9.91
C ARG A 106 21.50 -17.36 -9.43
N THR A 107 21.38 -17.63 -8.14
CA THR A 107 21.90 -18.85 -7.52
C THR A 107 20.73 -19.75 -7.13
N PRO A 108 20.90 -21.09 -7.08
CA PRO A 108 19.86 -21.99 -6.58
C PRO A 108 19.36 -21.65 -5.15
N GLY A 109 20.17 -20.93 -4.36
CA GLY A 109 19.79 -20.42 -3.04
C GLY A 109 19.13 -19.04 -3.00
N GLY A 110 18.97 -18.35 -4.14
CA GLY A 110 18.34 -17.04 -4.22
C GLY A 110 19.10 -16.01 -5.07
N PHE A 111 18.86 -14.74 -4.77
CA PHE A 111 19.52 -13.60 -5.43
C PHE A 111 20.75 -13.19 -4.64
N LEU A 112 21.93 -13.26 -5.27
CA LEU A 112 23.19 -12.74 -4.75
C LEU A 112 23.56 -11.46 -5.49
N LEU A 113 24.26 -10.54 -4.81
CA LEU A 113 24.82 -9.35 -5.44
C LEU A 113 26.13 -9.72 -6.14
N THR A 114 26.40 -9.02 -7.23
CA THR A 114 27.73 -9.00 -7.87
C THR A 114 28.61 -7.94 -7.21
N ASP A 115 29.91 -7.93 -7.52
CA ASP A 115 30.84 -6.87 -7.08
C ASP A 115 30.32 -5.46 -7.44
N ARG A 116 29.76 -5.31 -8.66
CA ARG A 116 29.14 -4.06 -9.11
C ARG A 116 27.85 -3.74 -8.36
N GLY A 117 27.11 -4.76 -7.95
CA GLY A 117 25.97 -4.62 -7.05
C GLY A 117 26.38 -4.12 -5.67
N GLU A 118 27.49 -4.60 -5.11
CA GLU A 118 28.00 -4.14 -3.82
C GLU A 118 28.48 -2.69 -3.86
N ASP A 119 29.14 -2.27 -4.94
CA ASP A 119 29.51 -0.87 -5.13
C ASP A 119 28.25 0.02 -5.19
N LEU A 120 27.24 -0.38 -5.96
CA LEU A 120 25.97 0.35 -6.03
C LEU A 120 25.25 0.38 -4.67
N LEU A 121 25.32 -0.70 -3.90
CA LEU A 121 24.72 -0.76 -2.56
C LEU A 121 25.27 0.31 -1.63
N ARG A 122 26.60 0.48 -1.59
CA ARG A 122 27.24 1.52 -0.75
C ARG A 122 26.75 2.92 -1.11
N GLU A 123 26.69 3.23 -2.41
CA GLU A 123 26.19 4.52 -2.90
C GLU A 123 24.70 4.71 -2.62
N ALA A 124 23.89 3.66 -2.81
CA ALA A 124 22.45 3.69 -2.58
C ALA A 124 22.10 3.88 -1.09
N GLU A 125 22.84 3.24 -0.19
CA GLU A 125 22.70 3.44 1.26
C GLU A 125 23.06 4.87 1.68
N GLY A 126 24.11 5.43 1.08
CA GLY A 126 24.46 6.84 1.27
C GLY A 126 23.32 7.78 0.86
N ILE A 127 22.72 7.54 -0.31
CA ILE A 127 21.57 8.31 -0.80
C ILE A 127 20.37 8.18 0.15
N GLU A 128 20.03 6.97 0.60
CA GLU A 128 18.92 6.75 1.54
C GLU A 128 19.15 7.52 2.85
N ALA A 129 20.38 7.51 3.37
CA ALA A 129 20.75 8.27 4.55
C ALA A 129 20.61 9.79 4.32
N HIS A 130 21.03 10.30 3.17
CA HIS A 130 20.86 11.72 2.82
C HIS A 130 19.39 12.11 2.68
N VAL A 131 18.58 11.28 2.04
CA VAL A 131 17.13 11.51 1.92
C VAL A 131 16.47 11.50 3.30
N ALA A 132 16.85 10.57 4.17
CA ALA A 132 16.36 10.51 5.55
C ALA A 132 16.77 11.76 6.35
N GLN A 133 18.00 12.26 6.16
CA GLN A 133 18.48 13.49 6.79
C GLN A 133 17.70 14.71 6.31
N ILE A 134 17.46 14.83 5.00
CA ILE A 134 16.64 15.91 4.42
C ILE A 134 15.22 15.83 4.99
N ALA A 135 14.62 14.64 4.98
CA ALA A 135 13.29 14.44 5.54
C ALA A 135 13.23 14.86 7.01
N ALA A 136 14.22 14.47 7.83
CA ALA A 136 14.30 14.87 9.24
C ALA A 136 14.50 16.38 9.43
N THR A 137 15.25 17.03 8.54
CA THR A 137 15.51 18.49 8.59
C THR A 137 14.26 19.29 8.24
N PHE A 138 13.48 18.83 7.24
CA PHE A 138 12.34 19.56 6.68
C PHE A 138 10.99 19.10 7.22
N SER A 139 10.89 17.94 7.87
CA SER A 139 9.66 17.48 8.53
C SER A 139 9.20 18.41 9.64
N GLY A 140 10.01 19.42 10.01
CA GLY A 140 9.51 20.62 10.68
C GLY A 140 8.92 20.35 12.06
N GLU A 141 9.08 19.15 12.61
CA GLU A 141 9.16 19.03 14.04
C GLU A 141 10.54 19.58 14.41
N THR A 142 10.54 20.89 14.59
CA THR A 142 11.21 21.52 15.74
C THR A 142 10.70 20.88 17.04
N ALA A 143 10.68 19.54 17.15
CA ALA A 143 11.13 18.90 18.35
C ALA A 143 12.60 19.29 18.39
N GLU A 144 12.84 20.47 18.92
CA GLU A 144 14.09 20.74 19.58
C GLU A 144 14.36 19.47 20.38
N VAL A 145 15.35 18.66 19.93
CA VAL A 145 15.65 17.37 20.55
C VAL A 145 16.27 17.72 21.90
N ARG A 146 15.40 18.09 22.82
CA ARG A 146 15.68 18.56 24.17
C ARG A 146 15.41 17.35 25.05
N GLY A 147 16.49 16.75 25.51
CA GLY A 147 16.43 15.57 26.36
C GLY A 147 17.78 15.32 27.00
N THR A 148 17.78 14.76 28.20
CA THR A 148 19.01 14.29 28.82
C THR A 148 19.38 12.93 28.21
N ILE A 149 20.42 12.90 27.38
CA ILE A 149 20.97 11.65 26.86
C ILE A 149 21.94 11.08 27.90
N ARG A 150 21.63 9.89 28.43
CA ARG A 150 22.56 9.13 29.29
C ARG A 150 23.34 8.15 28.43
N VAL A 151 24.65 8.34 28.33
CA VAL A 151 25.55 7.45 27.59
C VAL A 151 26.37 6.63 28.58
N ALA A 152 26.21 5.30 28.55
CA ALA A 152 27.08 4.38 29.26
C ALA A 152 28.22 3.93 28.34
N THR A 153 29.46 4.14 28.76
CA THR A 153 30.65 3.94 27.94
C THR A 153 31.84 3.56 28.82
N MET A 154 32.82 2.87 28.25
CA MET A 154 34.14 2.70 28.88
C MET A 154 34.81 4.07 29.08
N GLU A 155 35.60 4.20 30.16
CA GLU A 155 36.30 5.43 30.54
C GLU A 155 37.07 6.05 29.36
N ALA A 156 37.86 5.22 28.65
CA ALA A 156 38.68 5.67 27.54
C ALA A 156 37.89 6.25 26.37
N LEU A 157 36.72 5.69 26.04
CA LEU A 157 35.85 6.22 24.98
C LEU A 157 35.17 7.52 25.40
N GLY A 158 34.80 7.64 26.68
CA GLY A 158 34.23 8.85 27.25
C GLY A 158 35.20 10.03 27.17
N SER A 159 36.45 9.83 27.63
CA SER A 159 37.45 10.89 27.74
C SER A 159 38.16 11.22 26.41
N LEU A 160 38.54 10.20 25.63
CA LEU A 160 39.36 10.41 24.43
C LEU A 160 38.54 10.68 23.17
N TYR A 161 37.28 10.23 23.10
CA TYR A 161 36.48 10.31 21.88
C TYR A 161 35.23 11.20 22.01
N LEU A 162 34.43 10.98 23.04
CA LEU A 162 33.16 11.69 23.27
C LEU A 162 33.39 13.13 23.74
N ALA A 163 34.15 13.33 24.83
CA ALA A 163 34.37 14.66 25.42
C ALA A 163 34.85 15.74 24.42
N PRO A 164 35.88 15.53 23.57
CA PRO A 164 36.34 16.56 22.65
C PRO A 164 35.36 16.87 21.51
N ARG A 165 34.49 15.92 21.12
CA ARG A 165 33.49 16.12 20.05
C ARG A 165 32.20 16.77 20.53
N MET A 166 31.86 16.63 21.81
CA MET A 166 30.71 17.30 22.42
C MET A 166 30.88 18.82 22.49
N LEU A 167 32.12 19.32 22.53
CA LEU A 167 32.42 20.75 22.50
C LEU A 167 32.01 21.45 21.20
N GLY A 168 31.84 20.72 20.09
CA GLY A 168 31.40 21.28 18.81
C GLY A 168 29.88 21.28 18.60
N LEU A 169 29.11 20.78 19.57
CA LEU A 169 27.64 20.69 19.52
C LEU A 169 26.94 21.74 20.39
N TYR A 170 27.69 22.64 21.03
CA TYR A 170 27.18 23.72 21.89
C TYR A 170 27.53 25.10 21.32
#